data_AF-A0A947LZD0-F1
#
_entry.id   AF-A0A947LZD0-F1
#
_cell.length_a   1.000
_cell.length_b   1.000
_cell.length_c   1.000
_cell.angle_alpha   90.00
_cell.angle_beta   90.00
_cell.angle_gamma   90.00
#
_symmetry.space_group_name_H-M   'P 1'
#
loop_
_entity.id
_entity.type
_entity.pdbx_description
1 polymer ?
#
loop_
_entity_poly.entity_id
_entity_poly.type
_entity_poly.pdbx_seq_one_letter_code
_entity_poly.pdbx_strand_id
1 'polypeptide(L)'
;MTKKAGIVPFMVLCAVLGAGGMVTCAAPGQAYAQANKNNVPDFLKPRVAVPACKTPDGKLKPVYGCAGAGPVTEMTLAAAQKIIYDRETFHRCQHGRQQQAGNYNRYPTVGWGTYVDTDEEEKAGKCPPMQAMQNWFIRDVTHSYKRAHAQAKAINMDNDCMVRTLTVVNHQLGDFPRKYPDTWKKLQQGQTCSAAENLLAWSWYQQTCERTLDMVVALSDAGKCVPAKN
;
A
#
# COMPACT_ATOMS: atom_id res chain seq x y z
N MET A 1 47.23 9.61 13.87
CA MET A 1 46.22 9.81 12.81
C MET A 1 44.90 9.22 13.30
N THR A 2 44.01 10.05 13.83
CA THR A 2 42.67 9.65 14.31
C THR A 2 41.74 10.85 14.11
N LYS A 3 40.89 10.80 13.07
CA LYS A 3 39.83 11.79 12.87
C LYS A 3 38.60 11.35 13.67
N LYS A 4 38.22 12.13 14.68
CA LYS A 4 36.92 12.04 15.36
C LYS A 4 35.85 12.65 14.46
N ALA A 5 34.76 11.92 14.23
CA ALA A 5 33.56 12.43 13.57
C ALA A 5 32.79 13.34 14.55
N GLY A 6 32.50 14.57 14.13
CA GLY A 6 31.66 15.50 14.87
C GLY A 6 30.18 15.12 14.73
N ILE A 7 29.49 15.04 15.86
CA ILE A 7 28.04 14.90 15.95
C ILE A 7 27.43 16.27 15.65
N VAL A 8 26.58 16.35 14.62
CA VAL A 8 25.76 17.54 14.36
C VAL A 8 24.48 17.40 15.18
N PRO A 9 24.11 18.36 16.06
CA PRO A 9 22.86 18.25 16.81
C PRO A 9 21.67 18.56 15.90
N PHE A 10 20.64 17.72 15.99
CA PHE A 10 19.31 18.02 15.46
C PHE A 10 18.78 19.28 16.14
N MET A 11 18.72 20.40 15.41
CA MET A 11 17.99 21.58 15.85
C MET A 11 16.48 21.28 15.78
N VAL A 12 15.83 21.28 16.94
CA VAL A 12 14.38 21.39 17.03
C VAL A 12 14.02 22.86 16.78
N LEU A 13 13.34 23.13 15.67
CA LEU A 13 12.86 24.48 15.35
C LEU A 13 11.56 24.75 16.14
N CYS A 14 11.68 25.35 17.32
CA CYS A 14 10.53 25.90 18.04
C CYS A 14 10.30 27.35 17.59
N ALA A 15 9.18 27.63 16.94
CA ALA A 15 8.74 28.99 16.66
C ALA A 15 8.00 29.54 17.89
N VAL A 16 8.49 30.65 18.45
CA VAL A 16 7.78 31.42 19.47
C VAL A 16 6.90 32.46 18.75
N LEU A 17 5.59 32.28 18.79
CA LEU A 17 4.64 33.33 18.40
C LEU A 17 4.38 34.22 19.62
N GLY A 18 4.48 35.53 19.40
CA GLY A 18 4.55 36.55 20.45
C GLY A 18 3.36 36.62 21.41
N ALA A 19 3.70 37.15 22.59
CA ALA A 19 2.87 37.68 23.67
C ALA A 19 1.61 36.87 24.06
N GLY A 20 1.83 35.77 24.79
CA GLY A 20 0.83 35.19 25.70
C GLY A 20 0.50 33.71 25.53
N GLY A 21 1.13 32.98 24.61
CA GLY A 21 0.75 31.60 24.27
C GLY A 21 1.67 30.53 24.85
N MET A 22 1.06 29.50 25.48
CA MET A 22 1.74 28.27 25.90
C MET A 22 2.55 27.62 24.77
N VAL A 23 3.73 27.11 25.11
CA VAL A 23 4.55 26.27 24.21
C VAL A 23 3.84 24.94 24.02
N THR A 24 3.32 24.67 22.83
CA THR A 24 2.84 23.34 22.45
C THR A 24 3.81 22.70 21.47
N CYS A 25 4.47 21.64 21.91
CA CYS A 25 5.21 20.75 21.02
C CYS A 25 4.19 19.89 20.27
N ALA A 26 3.88 20.24 19.03
CA ALA A 26 3.03 19.42 18.17
C ALA A 26 3.77 18.11 17.80
N ALA A 27 3.13 16.97 18.04
CA ALA A 27 3.64 15.67 17.61
C ALA A 27 3.73 15.60 16.07
N PRO A 28 4.69 14.84 15.49
CA PRO A 28 5.02 14.87 14.05
C PRO A 28 3.88 14.51 13.08
N GLY A 29 2.74 14.03 13.60
CA GLY A 29 1.58 13.62 12.79
C GLY A 29 0.49 14.69 12.60
N GLN A 30 0.52 15.81 13.33
CA GLN A 30 -0.56 16.82 13.22
C GLN A 30 -0.22 17.99 12.29
N ALA A 31 1.06 18.18 11.93
CA ALA A 31 1.47 19.23 11.01
C ALA A 31 1.02 18.97 9.55
N TYR A 32 0.83 17.70 9.14
CA TYR A 32 0.46 17.38 7.76
C TYR A 32 -1.02 17.61 7.42
N ALA A 33 -1.92 17.59 8.42
CA ALA A 33 -3.35 17.76 8.17
C ALA A 33 -3.78 19.24 8.11
N GLN A 34 -3.02 20.16 8.72
CA GLN A 34 -3.33 21.59 8.71
C GLN A 34 -2.45 22.41 7.77
N ALA A 35 -1.23 21.95 7.48
CA ALA A 35 -0.29 22.71 6.66
C ALA A 35 -0.29 22.32 5.18
N ASN A 36 -1.43 22.10 4.49
CA ASN A 36 -1.42 22.21 3.02
C ASN A 36 -2.77 22.23 2.27
N LYS A 37 -3.67 23.17 2.57
CA LYS A 37 -4.74 23.49 1.58
C LYS A 37 -4.24 24.31 0.39
N ASN A 38 -3.10 25.01 0.52
CA ASN A 38 -2.69 26.04 -0.45
C ASN A 38 -1.32 25.84 -1.14
N ASN A 39 -0.48 24.87 -0.75
CA ASN A 39 0.88 24.66 -1.29
C ASN A 39 1.23 23.18 -1.57
N VAL A 40 0.25 22.33 -1.86
CA VAL A 40 0.55 21.00 -2.45
C VAL A 40 0.93 21.25 -3.91
N PRO A 41 2.13 20.89 -4.39
CA PRO A 41 2.46 20.96 -5.80
C PRO A 41 1.37 20.26 -6.62
N ASP A 42 0.95 20.82 -7.75
CA ASP A 42 -0.20 20.30 -8.52
C ASP A 42 -0.07 18.81 -8.90
N PHE A 43 1.14 18.31 -9.05
CA PHE A 43 1.41 16.89 -9.32
C PHE A 43 1.21 15.97 -8.11
N LEU A 44 1.15 16.50 -6.88
CA LEU A 44 0.83 15.81 -5.63
C LEU A 44 -0.62 15.99 -5.19
N LYS A 45 -1.38 16.88 -5.85
CA LYS A 45 -2.81 16.99 -5.62
C LYS A 45 -3.47 15.72 -6.18
N PRO A 46 -4.34 15.04 -5.41
CA PRO A 46 -5.15 13.96 -5.96
C PRO A 46 -5.92 14.51 -7.17
N ARG A 47 -5.67 13.97 -8.37
CA ARG A 47 -6.44 14.34 -9.58
C ARG A 47 -7.90 13.88 -9.50
N VAL A 48 -8.20 13.05 -8.52
CA VAL A 48 -9.50 12.45 -8.25
C VAL A 48 -9.89 12.76 -6.81
N ALA A 49 -11.11 13.27 -6.59
CA ALA A 49 -11.67 13.40 -5.26
C ALA A 49 -12.04 12.01 -4.73
N VAL A 50 -11.11 11.37 -4.04
CA VAL A 50 -11.32 10.03 -3.47
C VAL A 50 -12.05 10.16 -2.13
N PRO A 51 -13.07 9.31 -1.84
CA PRO A 51 -13.67 9.26 -0.52
C PRO A 51 -12.61 9.07 0.56
N ALA A 52 -12.74 9.79 1.67
CA ALA A 52 -11.85 9.65 2.80
C ALA A 52 -11.97 8.24 3.42
N CYS A 53 -10.94 7.41 3.28
CA CYS A 53 -10.83 6.16 4.02
C CYS A 53 -10.56 6.50 5.49
N LYS A 54 -11.56 6.27 6.34
CA LYS A 54 -11.40 6.28 7.79
C LYS A 54 -11.05 4.88 8.24
N THR A 55 -9.91 4.73 8.90
CA THR A 55 -9.57 3.52 9.63
C THR A 55 -10.56 3.28 10.78
N PRO A 56 -10.60 2.07 11.38
CA PRO A 56 -11.43 1.81 12.56
C PRO A 56 -11.18 2.77 13.72
N ASP A 57 -9.99 3.39 13.81
CA ASP A 57 -9.64 4.43 14.80
C ASP A 57 -9.94 5.87 14.32
N GLY A 58 -10.67 6.03 13.21
CA GLY A 58 -11.14 7.32 12.69
C GLY A 58 -10.09 8.18 12.01
N LYS A 59 -8.86 7.67 11.82
CA LYS A 59 -7.77 8.40 11.18
C LYS A 59 -7.84 8.29 9.66
N LEU A 60 -7.43 9.36 8.99
CA LEU A 60 -7.20 9.36 7.55
C LEU A 60 -5.79 8.81 7.30
N LYS A 61 -5.69 7.78 6.48
CA LYS A 61 -4.40 7.32 5.97
C LYS A 61 -4.14 7.88 4.58
N PRO A 62 -2.85 8.14 4.25
CA PRO A 62 -2.49 8.64 2.94
C PRO A 62 -2.85 7.60 1.86
N VAL A 63 -3.61 8.03 0.86
CA VAL A 63 -3.70 7.34 -0.43
C VAL A 63 -2.40 7.67 -1.15
N TYR A 64 -1.64 6.65 -1.53
CA TYR A 64 -0.29 6.89 -2.04
C TYR A 64 -0.31 7.35 -3.49
N GLY A 65 -1.42 7.13 -4.22
CA GLY A 65 -1.63 7.57 -5.60
C GLY A 65 -0.47 7.24 -6.54
N CYS A 66 -0.56 7.73 -7.78
CA CYS A 66 0.54 7.66 -8.74
C CYS A 66 1.26 9.00 -8.90
N ALA A 67 0.81 10.01 -8.15
CA ALA A 67 1.39 11.33 -8.03
C ALA A 67 2.81 11.27 -7.42
N GLY A 68 3.83 11.44 -8.26
CA GLY A 68 5.24 11.44 -7.87
C GLY A 68 6.12 10.38 -8.55
N ALA A 69 5.54 9.50 -9.36
CA ALA A 69 6.32 8.76 -10.34
C ALA A 69 6.76 9.75 -11.44
N GLY A 70 7.97 10.31 -11.29
CA GLY A 70 8.59 11.10 -12.35
C GLY A 70 8.69 10.31 -13.66
N PRO A 71 9.06 10.96 -14.77
CA PRO A 71 9.26 10.27 -16.04
C PRO A 71 10.36 9.21 -15.88
N VAL A 72 9.92 7.95 -15.82
CA VAL A 72 10.62 6.70 -16.10
C VAL A 72 11.93 6.43 -15.34
N THR A 73 11.81 5.63 -14.29
CA THR A 73 12.65 4.43 -14.18
C THR A 73 11.69 3.28 -13.87
N GLU A 74 11.64 2.31 -14.78
CA GLU A 74 10.88 1.05 -14.66
C GLU A 74 10.78 0.62 -13.19
N MET A 75 9.56 0.36 -12.70
CA MET A 75 9.36 -0.07 -11.33
C MET A 75 10.22 -1.30 -11.05
N THR A 76 11.27 -1.15 -10.25
CA THR A 76 12.16 -2.26 -9.95
C THR A 76 11.57 -3.19 -8.89
N LEU A 77 12.04 -4.44 -8.83
CA LEU A 77 11.71 -5.35 -7.75
C LEU A 77 12.10 -4.79 -6.37
N ALA A 78 13.20 -4.03 -6.28
CA ALA A 78 13.60 -3.37 -5.03
C ALA A 78 12.59 -2.29 -4.59
N ALA A 79 12.06 -1.51 -5.55
CA ALA A 79 10.98 -0.56 -5.28
C ALA A 79 9.71 -1.29 -4.82
N ALA A 80 9.35 -2.41 -5.46
CA ALA A 80 8.24 -3.26 -5.06
C ALA A 80 8.39 -3.75 -3.60
N GLN A 81 9.56 -4.28 -3.25
CA GLN A 81 9.88 -4.72 -1.89
C GLN A 81 9.72 -3.57 -0.90
N LYS A 82 10.26 -2.39 -1.19
CA LYS A 82 10.12 -1.23 -0.32
C LYS A 82 8.66 -0.84 -0.08
N ILE A 83 7.84 -0.85 -1.13
CA ILE A 83 6.42 -0.47 -1.03
C ILE A 83 5.64 -1.44 -0.15
N ILE A 84 5.86 -2.74 -0.29
CA ILE A 84 5.20 -3.73 0.57
C ILE A 84 5.72 -3.64 2.00
N TYR A 85 7.03 -3.48 2.17
CA TYR A 85 7.67 -3.31 3.48
C TYR A 85 7.07 -2.15 4.28
N ASP A 86 6.84 -1.00 3.63
CA ASP A 86 6.28 0.20 4.27
C ASP A 86 4.77 0.06 4.58
N ARG A 87 4.07 -0.89 3.94
CA ARG A 87 2.61 -1.05 4.00
C ARG A 87 2.13 -2.19 4.87
N GLU A 88 2.95 -3.22 5.01
CA GLU A 88 2.61 -4.40 5.80
C GLU A 88 3.13 -4.26 7.22
N THR A 89 2.29 -4.61 8.18
CA THR A 89 2.72 -4.71 9.57
C THR A 89 3.63 -5.92 9.71
N PHE A 90 4.81 -5.73 10.29
CA PHE A 90 5.70 -6.84 10.61
C PHE A 90 5.22 -7.58 11.87
N HIS A 91 5.08 -8.90 11.75
CA HIS A 91 4.77 -9.79 12.87
C HIS A 91 5.90 -10.80 13.07
N ARG A 92 6.59 -10.70 14.22
CA ARG A 92 7.76 -11.53 14.53
C ARG A 92 7.44 -13.02 14.63
N CYS A 93 6.24 -13.35 15.06
CA CYS A 93 5.76 -14.71 15.23
C CYS A 93 4.45 -14.86 14.46
N GLN A 94 4.14 -16.11 14.11
CA GLN A 94 2.89 -16.50 13.49
C GLN A 94 1.71 -15.92 14.28
N HIS A 95 0.82 -15.24 13.57
CA HIS A 95 -0.42 -14.70 14.11
C HIS A 95 -1.59 -15.01 13.16
N GLY A 96 -2.81 -14.87 13.66
CA GLY A 96 -4.01 -15.33 12.97
C GLY A 96 -4.52 -16.65 13.57
N ARG A 97 -5.81 -16.94 13.34
CA ARG A 97 -6.43 -18.15 13.88
C ARG A 97 -5.86 -19.36 13.13
N GLN A 98 -5.18 -20.26 13.84
CA GLN A 98 -4.98 -21.63 13.35
C GLN A 98 -6.35 -22.24 13.05
N GLN A 99 -6.42 -23.13 12.04
CA GLN A 99 -7.63 -23.87 11.71
C GLN A 99 -8.26 -24.46 12.99
N GLN A 100 -9.34 -23.84 13.47
CA GLN A 100 -10.33 -24.56 14.25
C GLN A 100 -11.18 -25.31 13.24
N ALA A 101 -11.28 -26.62 13.44
CA ALA A 101 -12.02 -27.56 12.61
C ALA A 101 -13.29 -26.92 12.02
N GLY A 102 -13.24 -26.58 10.73
CA GLY A 102 -14.42 -26.64 9.91
C GLY A 102 -14.92 -25.41 9.17
N ASN A 103 -14.44 -24.14 9.28
CA ASN A 103 -15.04 -23.10 8.41
C ASN A 103 -14.35 -21.73 8.14
N TYR A 104 -13.04 -21.53 8.37
CA TYR A 104 -12.37 -20.31 7.84
C TYR A 104 -10.94 -20.60 7.39
N ASN A 105 -10.66 -20.43 6.09
CA ASN A 105 -9.31 -20.46 5.51
C ASN A 105 -8.51 -19.22 5.95
N ARG A 106 -8.05 -19.18 7.20
CA ARG A 106 -6.98 -18.28 7.62
C ARG A 106 -5.75 -19.13 7.91
N TYR A 107 -4.85 -19.21 6.94
CA TYR A 107 -3.50 -19.68 7.22
C TYR A 107 -2.85 -18.69 8.19
N PRO A 108 -2.07 -19.16 9.18
CA PRO A 108 -1.29 -18.27 10.01
C PRO A 108 -0.34 -17.45 9.13
N THR A 109 -0.15 -16.18 9.47
CA THR A 109 0.75 -15.27 8.77
C THR A 109 1.93 -14.88 9.65
N VAL A 110 3.08 -14.60 9.05
CA VAL A 110 4.30 -14.20 9.75
C VAL A 110 5.09 -13.19 8.90
N GLY A 111 6.01 -12.44 9.52
CA GLY A 111 6.79 -11.42 8.84
C GLY A 111 5.89 -10.31 8.29
N TRP A 112 6.03 -9.99 7.01
CA TRP A 112 5.24 -8.97 6.30
C TRP A 112 4.02 -9.57 5.58
N GLY A 113 3.26 -10.39 6.30
CA GLY A 113 2.03 -11.01 5.78
C GLY A 113 2.25 -12.26 4.93
N THR A 114 3.40 -12.91 5.03
CA THR A 114 3.65 -14.22 4.39
C THR A 114 2.74 -15.27 5.01
N TYR A 115 2.01 -16.01 4.18
CA TYR A 115 1.27 -17.20 4.62
C TYR A 115 2.24 -18.32 4.97
N VAL A 116 1.96 -19.02 6.05
CA VAL A 116 2.63 -20.28 6.38
C VAL A 116 1.80 -21.38 5.76
N ASP A 117 2.14 -21.74 4.52
CA ASP A 117 1.41 -22.73 3.73
C ASP A 117 2.31 -23.78 3.06
N THR A 118 3.62 -23.68 3.25
CA THR A 118 4.60 -24.68 2.83
C THR A 118 5.15 -25.49 4.01
N ASP A 119 5.53 -26.74 3.73
CA ASP A 119 6.22 -27.61 4.70
C ASP A 119 7.44 -26.94 5.34
N GLU A 120 8.15 -26.10 4.59
CA GLU A 120 9.32 -25.36 5.08
C GLU A 120 8.93 -24.35 6.16
N GLU A 121 7.89 -23.56 5.91
CA GLU A 121 7.41 -22.52 6.82
C GLU A 121 6.79 -23.13 8.08
N GLU A 122 6.09 -24.26 7.93
CA GLU A 122 5.54 -25.00 9.07
C GLU A 122 6.66 -25.54 9.97
N LYS A 123 7.72 -26.12 9.38
CA LYS A 123 8.88 -26.66 10.11
C LYS A 123 9.70 -25.58 10.81
N ALA A 124 9.67 -24.35 10.31
CA ALA A 124 10.37 -23.22 10.94
C ALA A 124 9.75 -22.80 12.29
N GLY A 125 8.57 -23.34 12.64
CA GLY A 125 7.91 -23.14 13.93
C GLY A 125 7.22 -21.78 14.06
N LYS A 126 6.70 -21.51 15.26
CA LYS A 126 5.84 -20.33 15.53
C LYS A 126 6.55 -18.99 15.37
N CYS A 127 7.87 -18.93 15.54
CA CYS A 127 8.65 -17.70 15.46
C CYS A 127 9.93 -17.95 14.66
N PRO A 128 9.84 -18.04 13.32
CA PRO A 128 10.99 -18.34 12.46
C PRO A 128 12.15 -17.33 12.62
N PRO A 129 13.38 -17.71 12.25
CA PRO A 129 14.50 -16.79 12.16
C PRO A 129 14.20 -15.62 11.21
N MET A 130 14.75 -14.42 11.50
CA MET A 130 14.54 -13.23 10.66
C MET A 130 14.93 -13.47 9.20
N GLN A 131 16.03 -14.17 8.97
CA GLN A 131 16.52 -14.47 7.64
C GLN A 131 15.53 -15.32 6.82
N ALA A 132 14.85 -16.29 7.45
CA ALA A 132 13.82 -17.08 6.79
C ALA A 132 12.64 -16.19 6.37
N MET A 133 12.13 -15.36 7.29
CA MET A 133 11.04 -14.42 6.99
C MET A 133 11.41 -13.42 5.89
N GLN A 134 12.65 -12.93 5.86
CA GLN A 134 13.13 -12.05 4.78
C GLN A 134 13.15 -12.77 3.42
N ASN A 135 13.60 -14.02 3.39
CA ASN A 135 13.63 -14.81 2.16
C ASN A 135 12.21 -15.06 1.63
N TRP A 136 11.27 -15.43 2.50
CA TRP A 136 9.87 -15.63 2.11
C TRP A 136 9.22 -14.32 1.66
N PHE A 137 9.47 -13.21 2.35
CA PHE A 137 9.02 -11.90 1.90
C PHE A 137 9.51 -11.55 0.50
N ILE A 138 10.80 -11.74 0.22
CA ILE A 138 11.39 -11.49 -1.09
C ILE A 138 10.70 -12.36 -2.16
N ARG A 139 10.47 -13.63 -1.86
CA ARG A 139 9.77 -14.57 -2.76
C ARG A 139 8.35 -14.12 -3.04
N ASP A 140 7.57 -13.78 -2.02
CA ASP A 140 6.16 -13.40 -2.13
C ASP A 140 5.99 -12.10 -2.93
N VAL A 141 6.84 -11.10 -2.66
CA VAL A 141 6.87 -9.85 -3.43
C VAL A 141 7.29 -10.10 -4.88
N THR A 142 8.31 -10.93 -5.10
CA THR A 142 8.75 -11.28 -6.47
C THR A 142 7.63 -11.92 -7.27
N HIS A 143 6.87 -12.83 -6.65
CA HIS A 143 5.73 -13.48 -7.27
C HIS A 143 4.62 -12.48 -7.61
N SER A 144 4.27 -11.61 -6.65
CA SER A 144 3.26 -10.57 -6.82
C SER A 144 3.63 -9.55 -7.91
N TYR A 145 4.92 -9.17 -7.96
CA TYR A 145 5.47 -8.25 -8.96
C TYR A 145 5.44 -8.84 -10.37
N LYS A 146 5.88 -10.09 -10.55
CA LYS A 146 5.80 -10.79 -11.85
C LYS A 146 4.36 -10.91 -12.35
N ARG A 147 3.44 -11.23 -11.44
CA ARG A 147 2.01 -11.31 -11.76
C ARG A 147 1.44 -9.94 -12.13
N ALA A 148 1.83 -8.88 -11.43
CA ALA A 148 1.40 -7.52 -11.71
C ALA A 148 1.79 -7.07 -13.12
N HIS A 149 3.02 -7.34 -13.54
CA HIS A 149 3.47 -7.10 -14.92
C HIS A 149 2.62 -7.84 -15.96
N ALA A 150 2.41 -9.14 -15.77
CA ALA A 150 1.60 -9.94 -16.68
C ALA A 150 0.15 -9.42 -16.79
N GLN A 151 -0.44 -9.02 -15.65
CA GLN A 151 -1.78 -8.45 -15.59
C GLN A 151 -1.86 -7.06 -16.23
N ALA A 152 -0.91 -6.16 -15.91
CA ALA A 152 -0.85 -4.81 -16.47
C ALA A 152 -0.78 -4.85 -18.00
N LYS A 153 0.08 -5.73 -18.54
CA LYS A 153 0.15 -6.00 -19.98
C LYS A 153 -1.15 -6.55 -20.56
N ALA A 154 -1.81 -7.48 -19.86
CA ALA A 154 -3.07 -8.09 -20.33
C ALA A 154 -4.25 -7.11 -20.47
N ILE A 155 -4.20 -5.96 -19.77
CA ILE A 155 -5.23 -4.91 -19.85
C ILE A 155 -4.73 -3.65 -20.58
N ASN A 156 -3.58 -3.74 -21.27
CA ASN A 156 -2.94 -2.64 -21.98
C ASN A 156 -2.68 -1.40 -21.09
N MET A 157 -2.27 -1.64 -19.84
CA MET A 157 -1.91 -0.61 -18.86
C MET A 157 -0.53 -0.91 -18.26
N ASP A 158 0.42 -1.33 -19.09
CA ASP A 158 1.78 -1.67 -18.67
C ASP A 158 2.61 -0.41 -18.38
N ASN A 159 2.33 0.20 -17.23
CA ASN A 159 3.02 1.38 -16.72
C ASN A 159 3.30 1.20 -15.22
N ASP A 160 4.30 1.93 -14.71
CA ASP A 160 4.77 1.81 -13.33
C ASP A 160 3.66 1.99 -12.30
N CYS A 161 2.71 2.90 -12.55
CA CYS A 161 1.57 3.15 -11.67
C CYS A 161 0.69 1.90 -11.54
N MET A 162 0.34 1.25 -12.65
CA MET A 162 -0.49 0.05 -12.64
C MET A 162 0.27 -1.15 -12.07
N VAL A 163 1.52 -1.36 -12.48
CA VAL A 163 2.35 -2.45 -11.95
C VAL A 163 2.53 -2.32 -10.44
N ARG A 164 2.78 -1.11 -9.93
CA ARG A 164 2.89 -0.83 -8.50
C ARG A 164 1.65 -1.23 -7.74
N THR A 165 0.53 -0.74 -8.24
CA THR A 165 -0.77 -0.95 -7.63
C THR A 165 -1.14 -2.44 -7.65
N LEU A 166 -1.04 -3.10 -8.80
CA LEU A 166 -1.30 -4.54 -8.91
C LEU A 166 -0.33 -5.37 -8.08
N THR A 167 0.92 -4.94 -7.87
CA THR A 167 1.86 -5.64 -6.99
C THR A 167 1.35 -5.66 -5.55
N VAL A 168 0.90 -4.51 -5.03
CA VAL A 168 0.30 -4.42 -3.69
C VAL A 168 -0.96 -5.26 -3.59
N VAL A 169 -1.83 -5.18 -4.60
CA VAL A 169 -3.08 -5.95 -4.63
C VAL A 169 -2.82 -7.45 -4.69
N ASN A 170 -1.88 -7.90 -5.53
CA ASN A 170 -1.50 -9.31 -5.64
C ASN A 170 -0.80 -9.82 -4.37
N HIS A 171 -0.02 -9.00 -3.68
CA HIS A 171 0.57 -9.39 -2.40
C HIS A 171 -0.49 -9.64 -1.34
N GLN A 172 -1.49 -8.76 -1.25
CA GLN A 172 -2.57 -8.88 -0.26
C GLN A 172 -3.58 -9.99 -0.61
N LEU A 173 -3.99 -10.05 -1.87
CA LEU A 173 -5.13 -10.85 -2.30
C LEU A 173 -4.70 -12.11 -3.07
N GLY A 174 -3.44 -12.24 -3.44
CA GLY A 174 -2.97 -13.29 -4.32
C GLY A 174 -3.43 -13.06 -5.76
N ASP A 175 -4.47 -13.78 -6.18
CA ASP A 175 -4.93 -13.80 -7.57
C ASP A 175 -6.15 -12.87 -7.75
N PHE A 176 -5.87 -11.61 -8.09
CA PHE A 176 -6.90 -10.57 -8.27
C PHE A 176 -7.95 -10.93 -9.34
N PRO A 177 -7.58 -11.35 -10.58
CA PRO A 177 -8.54 -11.76 -11.59
C PRO A 177 -9.52 -12.83 -11.12
N ARG A 178 -9.04 -13.84 -10.39
CA ARG A 178 -9.89 -14.93 -9.87
C ARG A 178 -10.81 -14.46 -8.75
N LYS A 179 -10.35 -13.54 -7.89
CA LYS A 179 -11.14 -13.01 -6.78
C LYS A 179 -12.17 -11.95 -7.21
N TYR A 180 -11.89 -11.20 -8.28
CA TYR A 180 -12.72 -10.10 -8.76
C TYR A 180 -12.99 -10.22 -10.27
N PRO A 181 -13.61 -11.32 -10.74
CA PRO A 181 -13.71 -11.63 -12.16
C PRO A 181 -14.49 -10.57 -12.95
N ASP A 182 -15.56 -10.01 -12.39
CA ASP A 182 -16.36 -8.98 -13.06
C ASP A 182 -15.59 -7.67 -13.24
N THR A 183 -14.85 -7.26 -12.19
CA THR A 183 -13.95 -6.10 -12.26
C THR A 183 -12.84 -6.34 -13.27
N TRP A 184 -12.23 -7.54 -13.26
CA TRP A 184 -11.19 -7.90 -14.21
C TRP A 184 -11.68 -7.88 -15.66
N LYS A 185 -12.87 -8.44 -15.93
CA LYS A 185 -13.51 -8.40 -17.25
C LYS A 185 -13.70 -6.96 -17.74
N LYS A 186 -14.14 -6.05 -16.88
CA LYS A 186 -14.25 -4.61 -17.22
C LYS A 186 -12.90 -3.99 -17.59
N LEU A 187 -11.83 -4.34 -16.86
CA LEU A 187 -10.48 -3.87 -17.19
C LEU A 187 -10.01 -4.38 -18.55
N GLN A 188 -10.24 -5.66 -18.85
CA GLN A 188 -9.93 -6.24 -20.16
C GLN A 188 -10.70 -5.58 -21.31
N GLN A 189 -11.89 -5.06 -21.03
CA GLN A 189 -12.72 -4.30 -21.98
C GLN A 189 -12.37 -2.81 -22.05
N GLY A 190 -11.33 -2.35 -21.32
CA GLY A 190 -10.96 -0.93 -21.26
C GLY A 190 -11.92 -0.06 -20.44
N GLN A 191 -12.88 -0.65 -19.74
CA GLN A 191 -13.88 0.04 -18.91
C GLN A 191 -13.33 0.39 -17.52
N THR A 192 -12.23 1.15 -17.49
CA THR A 192 -11.49 1.53 -16.27
C THR A 192 -12.36 2.20 -15.21
N CYS A 193 -13.25 3.11 -15.61
CA CYS A 193 -14.11 3.85 -14.69
C CYS A 193 -15.15 2.95 -14.03
N SER A 194 -15.84 2.11 -14.82
CA SER A 194 -16.79 1.14 -14.29
C SER A 194 -16.11 0.04 -13.46
N ALA A 195 -14.84 -0.26 -13.72
CA ALA A 195 -14.04 -1.13 -12.88
C ALA A 195 -13.69 -0.47 -11.54
N ALA A 196 -13.34 0.82 -11.54
CA ALA A 196 -13.06 1.60 -10.34
C ALA A 196 -14.31 1.72 -9.44
N GLU A 197 -15.47 2.04 -10.01
CA GLU A 197 -16.75 2.06 -9.29
C GLU A 197 -17.10 0.69 -8.70
N ASN A 198 -16.88 -0.37 -9.46
CA ASN A 198 -17.03 -1.74 -8.97
C ASN A 198 -16.16 -1.94 -7.72
N LEU A 199 -14.88 -1.60 -7.73
CA LEU A 199 -14.00 -1.81 -6.58
C LEU A 199 -14.49 -1.13 -5.29
N LEU A 200 -15.08 0.05 -5.40
CA LEU A 200 -15.64 0.79 -4.25
C LEU A 200 -16.86 0.09 -3.64
N ALA A 201 -17.60 -0.69 -4.42
CA ALA A 201 -18.78 -1.41 -3.96
C ALA A 201 -18.45 -2.73 -3.22
N TRP A 202 -17.19 -3.18 -3.25
CA TRP A 202 -16.83 -4.50 -2.71
C TRP A 202 -16.50 -4.48 -1.22
N SER A 203 -16.66 -5.63 -0.58
CA SER A 203 -16.26 -5.84 0.82
C SER A 203 -14.76 -5.63 1.05
N TRP A 204 -13.93 -5.68 0.00
CA TRP A 204 -12.51 -5.36 0.08
C TRP A 204 -12.26 -3.88 0.42
N TYR A 205 -13.05 -2.96 -0.15
CA TYR A 205 -13.00 -1.56 0.24
C TYR A 205 -13.31 -1.38 1.73
N GLN A 206 -14.30 -2.11 2.24
CA GLN A 206 -14.66 -2.06 3.67
C GLN A 206 -13.57 -2.61 4.59
N GLN A 207 -12.75 -3.55 4.12
CA GLN A 207 -11.66 -4.15 4.90
C GLN A 207 -10.37 -3.34 4.83
N THR A 208 -10.01 -2.85 3.64
CA THR A 208 -8.75 -2.14 3.39
C THR A 208 -8.94 -1.02 2.39
N CYS A 209 -9.73 0.00 2.75
CA CYS A 209 -10.09 1.09 1.84
C CYS A 209 -8.85 1.77 1.24
N GLU A 210 -7.79 2.05 1.99
CA GLU A 210 -6.56 2.65 1.45
C GLU A 210 -6.03 1.96 0.19
N ARG A 211 -5.93 0.62 0.23
CA ARG A 211 -5.36 -0.18 -0.86
C ARG A 211 -6.32 -0.27 -2.05
N THR A 212 -7.62 -0.34 -1.77
CA THR A 212 -8.64 -0.25 -2.82
C THR A 212 -8.62 1.13 -3.48
N LEU A 213 -8.44 2.19 -2.71
CA LEU A 213 -8.37 3.55 -3.23
C LEU A 213 -7.13 3.79 -4.08
N ASP A 214 -5.98 3.21 -3.74
CA ASP A 214 -4.81 3.25 -4.64
C ASP A 214 -5.13 2.63 -6.00
N MET A 215 -5.86 1.50 -6.02
CA MET A 215 -6.31 0.88 -7.27
C MET A 215 -7.30 1.74 -8.04
N VAL A 216 -8.26 2.33 -7.35
CA VAL A 216 -9.20 3.27 -7.95
C VAL A 216 -8.48 4.47 -8.57
N VAL A 217 -7.49 5.06 -7.87
CA VAL A 217 -6.70 6.18 -8.41
C VAL A 217 -5.91 5.75 -9.64
N ALA A 218 -5.23 4.60 -9.61
CA ALA A 218 -4.49 4.09 -10.77
C ALA A 218 -5.39 3.88 -11.99
N LEU A 219 -6.59 3.34 -11.78
CA LEU A 219 -7.59 3.15 -12.84
C LEU A 219 -8.17 4.46 -13.35
N SER A 220 -8.47 5.39 -12.46
CA SER A 220 -8.97 6.72 -12.79
C SER A 220 -7.96 7.54 -13.59
N ASP A 221 -6.68 7.50 -13.22
CA ASP A 221 -5.61 8.18 -13.96
C ASP A 221 -5.45 7.57 -15.36
N ALA A 222 -5.52 6.23 -15.49
CA ALA A 222 -5.46 5.54 -16.79
C ALA A 222 -6.68 5.83 -17.67
N GLY A 223 -7.88 5.86 -17.06
CA GLY A 223 -9.16 6.11 -17.74
C GLY A 223 -9.50 7.57 -17.96
N LYS A 224 -8.75 8.49 -17.36
CA LYS A 224 -9.08 9.92 -17.27
C LYS A 224 -10.48 10.17 -16.70
N CYS A 225 -10.84 9.50 -15.61
CA CYS A 225 -12.17 9.64 -15.01
C CYS A 225 -12.15 9.84 -13.50
N VAL A 226 -13.14 10.59 -13.02
CA VAL A 226 -13.44 10.75 -11.59
C VAL A 226 -14.62 9.84 -11.27
N PRO A 227 -14.47 8.84 -10.38
CA PRO A 227 -15.59 7.99 -9.98
C PRO A 227 -16.70 8.86 -9.40
N ALA A 228 -17.96 8.55 -9.71
CA ALA A 228 -19.08 9.28 -9.15
C ALA A 228 -19.03 9.22 -7.61
N LYS A 229 -19.27 10.35 -6.94
CA LYS A 229 -19.44 10.39 -5.49
C LYS A 229 -20.77 9.69 -5.17
N ASN A 230 -20.70 8.51 -4.56
CA ASN A 230 -21.85 7.89 -3.90
C ASN A 230 -22.02 8.49 -2.50
#